data_AF-A0A954A2V6-F1
#
_entry.id   AF-A0A954A2V6-F1
#
_cell.length_a   1.000
_cell.length_b   1.000
_cell.length_c   1.000
_cell.angle_alpha   90.00
_cell.angle_beta   90.00
_cell.angle_gamma   90.00
#
_symmetry.space_group_name_H-M   'P 1'
#
loop_
_entity.id
_entity.type
_entity.pdbx_description
1 polymer ?
#
loop_
_entity_poly.entity_id
_entity_poly.type
_entity_poly.pdbx_seq_one_letter_code
_entity_poly.pdbx_strand_id
1 'polypeptide(L)'
;MNARRVALVTCAELPEPDPDEELLLGALRAAGCAAELLAWDDEAADPGAFALCVLRSTWNYHLHPERFLAWVEATGAATRLWNPAAVVRTNAHKGYLLGLEARGVA
;
A
#
# COMPACT_ATOMS: atom_id res chain seq x y z
N MET A 1 4.07 -21.82 -15.48
CA MET A 1 4.67 -20.60 -14.89
C MET A 1 3.93 -20.33 -13.60
N ASN A 2 4.64 -20.14 -12.49
CA ASN A 2 4.00 -19.89 -11.19
C ASN A 2 3.39 -18.48 -11.20
N ALA A 3 2.10 -18.34 -10.84
CA ALA A 3 1.44 -17.03 -10.86
C ALA A 3 2.12 -16.08 -9.88
N ARG A 4 2.34 -14.82 -10.28
CA ARG A 4 2.93 -13.82 -9.37
C ARG A 4 1.89 -13.42 -8.33
N ARG A 5 2.25 -13.59 -7.05
CA ARG A 5 1.42 -13.14 -5.93
C ARG A 5 1.52 -11.63 -5.78
N VAL A 6 0.38 -10.95 -5.73
CA VAL A 6 0.28 -9.49 -5.58
C VAL A 6 -0.60 -9.19 -4.38
N ALA A 7 -0.07 -8.44 -3.42
CA ALA A 7 -0.83 -7.93 -2.30
C ALA A 7 -1.39 -6.54 -2.64
N LEU A 8 -2.70 -6.40 -2.54
CA LEU A 8 -3.36 -5.10 -2.41
C LEU A 8 -3.46 -4.79 -0.93
N VAL A 9 -2.72 -3.78 -0.48
CA VAL A 9 -2.58 -3.46 0.93
C VAL A 9 -3.75 -2.61 1.39
N THR A 10 -4.44 -3.08 2.43
CA THR A 10 -5.67 -2.55 3.04
C THR A 10 -5.50 -2.49 4.58
N CYS A 11 -6.56 -2.20 5.32
CA CYS A 11 -6.64 -2.31 6.78
C CYS A 11 -7.39 -3.58 7.19
N ALA A 12 -7.17 -4.08 8.41
CA ALA A 12 -7.94 -5.18 8.99
C ALA A 12 -9.42 -4.83 9.14
N GLU A 13 -9.70 -3.58 9.53
CA GLU A 13 -11.04 -3.01 9.56
C GLU A 13 -11.05 -1.73 8.71
N LEU A 14 -11.81 -1.76 7.62
CA LEU A 14 -12.02 -0.59 6.78
C LEU A 14 -13.10 0.33 7.40
N PRO A 15 -12.87 1.65 7.43
CA PRO A 15 -13.87 2.60 7.96
C PRO A 15 -15.11 2.69 7.07
N GLU A 16 -14.97 2.39 5.77
CA GLU A 16 -16.04 2.30 4.79
C GLU A 16 -15.62 1.33 3.66
N PRO A 17 -16.56 0.77 2.88
CA PRO A 17 -16.21 -0.11 1.76
C PRO A 17 -15.33 0.58 0.72
N ASP A 18 -14.29 -0.11 0.24
CA ASP A 18 -13.50 0.35 -0.92
C ASP A 18 -14.16 -0.13 -2.23
N PRO A 19 -14.80 0.77 -3.01
CA PRO A 19 -15.48 0.38 -4.25
C PRO A 19 -14.52 -0.10 -5.36
N ASP A 20 -13.22 0.21 -5.24
CA ASP A 20 -12.21 -0.21 -6.23
C ASP A 20 -11.67 -1.63 -5.95
N GLU A 21 -11.91 -2.19 -4.75
CA GLU A 21 -11.23 -3.38 -4.25
C GLU A 21 -11.43 -4.60 -5.18
N GLU A 22 -12.68 -5.02 -5.40
CA GLU A 22 -12.97 -6.20 -6.22
C GLU A 22 -12.69 -5.94 -7.70
N LEU A 23 -12.83 -4.69 -8.17
CA LEU A 23 -12.48 -4.32 -9.55
C LEU A 23 -10.98 -4.54 -9.81
N LEU A 24 -10.13 -4.11 -8.88
CA LEU A 24 -8.68 -4.25 -9.02
C LEU A 24 -8.22 -5.69 -8.80
N LEU A 25 -8.78 -6.39 -7.79
CA LEU A 25 -8.53 -7.82 -7.59
C LEU A 25 -8.90 -8.62 -8.85
N GLY A 26 -10.08 -8.39 -9.39
CA GLY A 26 -10.57 -9.04 -10.61
C GLY A 26 -9.67 -8.78 -11.81
N ALA A 27 -9.28 -7.52 -12.03
CA ALA A 27 -8.38 -7.15 -13.14
C ALA A 27 -6.99 -7.82 -13.02
N LEU A 28 -6.41 -7.87 -11.82
CA LEU A 28 -5.12 -8.53 -11.59
C LEU A 28 -5.22 -10.05 -11.79
N ARG A 29 -6.30 -10.67 -11.31
CA ARG A 29 -6.55 -12.11 -11.51
C ARG A 29 -6.74 -12.45 -12.98
N ALA A 30 -7.50 -11.62 -13.72
CA ALA A 30 -7.68 -11.77 -15.17
C ALA A 30 -6.34 -11.61 -15.95
N ALA A 31 -5.41 -10.80 -15.43
CA ALA A 31 -4.06 -10.67 -15.96
C ALA A 31 -3.11 -11.82 -15.56
N GLY A 32 -3.59 -12.84 -14.83
CA GLY A 32 -2.80 -14.01 -14.44
C GLY A 32 -2.02 -13.86 -13.13
N CYS A 33 -2.29 -12.82 -12.33
CA CYS A 33 -1.72 -12.66 -10.99
C CYS A 33 -2.57 -13.39 -9.94
N ALA A 34 -1.92 -13.90 -8.89
CA ALA A 34 -2.60 -14.33 -7.68
C ALA A 34 -2.75 -13.09 -6.76
N ALA A 35 -3.82 -12.33 -6.94
CA ALA A 35 -4.08 -11.11 -6.18
C ALA A 35 -4.93 -11.36 -4.93
N GLU A 36 -4.44 -10.88 -3.79
CA GLU A 36 -5.02 -11.05 -2.46
C GLU A 36 -4.95 -9.73 -1.68
N LEU A 37 -5.82 -9.57 -0.69
CA LEU A 37 -5.74 -8.45 0.24
C LEU A 37 -4.71 -8.75 1.32
N LEU A 38 -4.03 -7.71 1.79
CA LEU A 38 -3.13 -7.79 2.94
C LEU A 38 -3.38 -6.59 3.85
N ALA A 39 -3.82 -6.86 5.09
CA ALA A 39 -3.98 -5.83 6.10
C ALA A 39 -2.61 -5.40 6.62
N TRP A 40 -2.25 -4.12 6.51
CA TRP A 40 -0.94 -3.64 6.99
C TRP A 40 -0.82 -3.65 8.53
N ASP A 41 -1.96 -3.56 9.20
CA ASP A 41 -2.11 -3.49 10.65
C ASP A 41 -2.37 -4.86 11.31
N ASP A 42 -2.43 -5.94 10.52
CA ASP A 42 -2.39 -7.31 10.99
C ASP A 42 -0.94 -7.73 11.28
N GLU A 43 -0.64 -8.07 12.53
CA GLU A 43 0.70 -8.48 12.98
C GLU A 43 1.12 -9.86 12.42
N ALA A 44 0.17 -10.68 11.97
CA ALA A 44 0.45 -11.96 11.35
C ALA A 44 0.72 -11.87 9.84
N ALA A 45 0.50 -10.69 9.23
CA ALA A 45 0.69 -10.51 7.80
C ALA A 45 2.17 -10.57 7.40
N ASP A 46 2.48 -11.39 6.39
CA ASP A 46 3.82 -11.49 5.80
C ASP A 46 3.85 -10.88 4.40
N PRO A 47 4.20 -9.58 4.26
CA PRO A 47 4.32 -8.94 2.95
C PRO A 47 5.45 -9.56 2.10
N GLY A 48 6.46 -10.20 2.72
CA GLY A 48 7.56 -10.87 2.02
C GLY A 48 7.11 -12.08 1.20
N ALA A 49 5.96 -12.67 1.52
CA ALA A 49 5.38 -13.78 0.77
C ALA A 49 4.81 -13.39 -0.61
N PHE A 50 4.76 -12.09 -0.93
CA PHE A 50 4.26 -11.54 -2.18
C PHE A 50 5.39 -11.06 -3.07
N ALA A 51 5.21 -11.14 -4.39
CA ALA A 51 6.18 -10.60 -5.35
C ALA A 51 6.03 -9.07 -5.53
N LEU A 52 4.89 -8.51 -5.13
CA LEU A 52 4.57 -7.09 -5.21
C LEU A 52 3.52 -6.74 -4.16
N CYS A 53 3.75 -5.65 -3.42
CA CYS A 53 2.75 -4.99 -2.59
C CYS A 53 2.36 -3.65 -3.22
N VAL A 54 1.07 -3.31 -3.19
CA VAL A 54 0.53 -2.03 -3.69
C VAL A 54 -0.31 -1.41 -2.59
N LEU A 55 0.02 -0.19 -2.15
CA LEU A 55 -0.81 0.54 -1.18
C LEU A 55 -2.12 0.98 -1.84
N ARG A 56 -3.24 0.60 -1.23
CA ARG A 56 -4.59 0.95 -1.69
C ARG A 56 -5.37 1.64 -0.58
N SER A 57 -6.02 0.87 0.28
CA SER A 57 -7.00 1.33 1.26
C SER A 57 -6.47 1.30 2.69
N THR A 58 -5.19 1.66 2.88
CA THR A 58 -4.53 1.77 4.20
C THR A 58 -5.00 3.01 4.98
N TRP A 59 -6.31 3.29 4.99
CA TRP A 59 -6.88 4.58 5.37
C TRP A 59 -6.75 4.89 6.85
N ASN A 60 -6.55 3.90 7.71
CA ASN A 60 -6.31 4.10 9.15
C ASN A 60 -4.85 4.49 9.47
N TYR A 61 -3.95 4.63 8.49
CA TYR A 61 -2.53 4.94 8.74
C TYR A 61 -2.32 6.18 9.62
N HIS A 62 -3.19 7.17 9.48
CA HIS A 62 -3.10 8.44 10.19
C HIS A 62 -3.36 8.31 11.70
N LEU A 63 -3.97 7.21 12.15
CA LEU A 63 -4.13 6.90 13.58
C LEU A 63 -2.81 6.42 14.20
N HIS A 64 -1.91 5.83 13.40
CA HIS A 64 -0.63 5.29 13.83
C HIS A 64 0.48 5.57 12.79
N PRO A 65 0.80 6.85 12.51
CA PRO A 65 1.64 7.22 11.37
C PRO A 65 3.06 6.68 11.45
N GLU A 66 3.66 6.65 12.65
CA GLU A 66 5.01 6.12 12.85
C GLU A 66 5.05 4.60 12.60
N ARG A 67 4.07 3.86 13.11
CA ARG A 67 3.92 2.41 12.88
C ARG A 67 3.76 2.12 11.40
N PHE A 68 2.91 2.88 10.71
CA PHE A 68 2.70 2.73 9.28
C PHE A 68 3.98 3.00 8.47
N LEU A 69 4.70 4.09 8.76
CA LEU A 69 5.95 4.38 8.06
C LEU A 69 7.03 3.33 8.32
N ALA A 70 7.11 2.79 9.54
CA ALA A 70 8.01 1.67 9.85
C ALA A 70 7.63 0.42 9.05
N TRP A 71 6.33 0.10 8.96
CA TRP A 71 5.81 -1.01 8.15
C TRP A 71 6.12 -0.84 6.66
N VAL A 72 5.99 0.38 6.12
CA VAL A 72 6.31 0.71 4.73
C VAL A 72 7.79 0.48 4.42
N GLU A 73 8.70 0.93 5.29
CA GLU A 73 10.14 0.71 5.12
C GLU A 73 10.50 -0.78 5.22
N ALA A 74 9.96 -1.49 6.21
CA ALA A 74 10.18 -2.93 6.37
C ALA A 74 9.66 -3.71 5.16
N THR A 75 8.47 -3.37 4.66
CA THR A 75 7.88 -3.98 3.46
C THR A 75 8.72 -3.71 2.22
N GLY A 76 9.19 -2.47 2.03
CA GLY A 76 10.07 -2.11 0.91
C GLY A 76 11.44 -2.79 0.94
N ALA A 77 11.90 -3.22 2.12
CA ALA A 77 13.11 -4.04 2.27
C ALA A 77 12.84 -5.54 2.05
N ALA A 78 11.65 -6.04 2.41
CA ALA A 78 11.29 -7.45 2.30
C ALA A 78 10.81 -7.86 0.90
N THR A 79 10.10 -6.97 0.20
CA THR A 79 9.56 -7.22 -1.13
C THR A 79 9.50 -5.94 -1.96
N ARG A 80 9.09 -6.07 -3.23
CA ARG A 80 8.81 -4.91 -4.07
C ARG A 80 7.55 -4.21 -3.60
N LEU A 81 7.70 -3.01 -3.05
CA LEU A 81 6.59 -2.09 -2.82
C LEU A 81 6.42 -1.17 -4.04
N TRP A 82 5.26 -1.21 -4.69
CA TRP A 82 4.99 -0.40 -5.88
C TRP A 82 5.03 1.11 -5.59
N ASN A 83 4.60 1.49 -4.39
CA ASN A 83 4.68 2.85 -3.86
C ASN A 83 6.01 3.00 -3.11
N PRO A 84 7.09 3.57 -3.69
CA PRO A 84 8.39 3.54 -3.05
C PRO A 84 8.34 4.21 -1.66
N ALA A 85 8.99 3.61 -0.65
CA ALA A 85 8.91 4.07 0.73
C ALA A 85 9.25 5.56 0.90
N ALA A 86 10.27 6.05 0.18
CA ALA A 86 10.63 7.47 0.15
C ALA A 86 9.48 8.38 -0.31
N VAL A 87 8.73 7.97 -1.33
CA VAL A 87 7.56 8.71 -1.83
C VAL A 87 6.44 8.69 -0.81
N VAL A 88 6.17 7.52 -0.22
CA VAL A 88 5.13 7.36 0.81
C VAL A 88 5.42 8.23 2.03
N ARG A 89 6.68 8.26 2.49
CA ARG A 89 7.11 9.11 3.62
C ARG A 89 6.83 10.59 3.39
N THR A 90 7.15 11.10 2.20
CA THR A 90 6.85 12.50 1.86
C THR A 90 5.36 12.75 1.70
N ASN A 91 4.62 11.81 1.09
CA ASN A 91 3.19 11.96 0.83
C ASN A 91 2.31 11.84 2.09
N ALA A 92 2.71 11.03 3.06
CA ALA A 92 1.96 10.83 4.31
C ALA A 92 1.79 12.13 5.12
N HIS A 93 2.69 13.10 4.93
CA HIS A 93 2.67 14.39 5.62
C HIS A 93 2.34 15.54 4.66
N LYS A 94 1.29 16.31 4.94
CA LYS A 94 0.80 17.40 4.05
C LYS A 94 1.80 18.54 3.80
N GLY A 95 2.93 18.58 4.50
CA GLY A 95 4.04 19.50 4.20
C GLY A 95 4.58 19.37 2.77
N TYR A 96 4.30 18.28 2.06
CA TYR A 96 4.58 18.19 0.61
C TYR A 96 3.92 19.31 -0.21
N LEU A 97 2.82 19.90 0.28
CA LEU A 97 2.14 21.01 -0.39
C LEU A 97 3.04 22.24 -0.54
N LEU A 98 3.88 22.53 0.46
CA LEU A 98 4.88 23.61 0.38
C LEU A 98 5.94 23.31 -0.70
N GLY A 99 6.30 22.04 -0.84
CA GLY A 99 7.21 21.60 -1.90
C GLY A 99 6.60 21.68 -3.29
N LEU A 100 5.28 21.47 -3.41
CA LEU A 100 4.53 21.66 -4.67
C LEU A 100 4.42 23.13 -5.04
N GLU A 101 4.07 24.00 -4.07
CA GLU A 101 4.04 25.45 -4.25
C GLU A 101 5.40 25.98 -4.72
N ALA A 102 6.49 25.56 -4.06
CA ALA A 102 7.86 25.93 -4.45
C ALA A 102 8.24 25.47 -5.88
N ARG A 103 7.49 24.54 -6.47
CA ARG A 103 7.66 24.04 -7.84
C ARG A 103 6.64 24.62 -8.83
N GLY A 104 5.83 25.59 -8.40
CA GLY A 104 4.86 26.28 -9.25
C GLY A 104 3.55 25.52 -9.47
N VAL A 105 3.24 24.54 -8.62
CA VAL A 105 1.94 23.86 -8.61
C VAL A 105 1.07 24.50 -7.52
N ALA A 106 0.10 25.32 -7.94
CA ALA A 106 -0.84 26.05 -7.09
C ALA A 106 -2.28 25.56 -7.31
#